data_AF-A0AAE4ITP3-F1
#
_entry.id   AF-A0AAE4ITP3-F1
#
_cell.length_a   1.000
_cell.length_b   1.000
_cell.length_c   1.000
_cell.angle_alpha   90.00
_cell.angle_beta   90.00
_cell.angle_gamma   90.00
#
_symmetry.space_group_name_H-M   'P 1'
#
loop_
_entity.id
_entity.type
_entity.pdbx_description
1 polymer ?
#
loop_
_entity_poly.entity_id
_entity_poly.type
_entity_poly.pdbx_seq_one_letter_code
_entity_poly.pdbx_strand_id
1 'polypeptide(L)' 'MVDTACNWVKPILVTEADILSMDERTKRAILTHNKTWKSNCDTEAAK' A
#
# COMPACT_ATOMS: atom_id res chain seq x y z
N MET A 1 -1.48 -0.79 24.88
CA MET A 1 -1.91 -0.70 23.47
C MET A 1 -0.68 -0.87 22.60
N VAL A 2 -0.66 -1.86 21.71
CA VAL A 2 0.40 -1.97 20.70
C VAL A 2 -0.20 -1.40 19.42
N ASP A 3 0.35 -0.30 18.94
CA ASP A 3 0.08 0.17 17.59
C ASP A 3 0.61 -0.90 16.62
N THR A 4 -0.30 -1.70 16.07
CA THR A 4 0.07 -2.51 14.91
C THR A 4 0.32 -1.56 13.75
N ALA A 5 1.34 -1.83 12.94
CA ALA A 5 1.65 -1.02 11.77
C ALA A 5 0.43 -0.83 10.85
N CYS A 6 -0.48 -1.80 10.82
CA CYS A 6 -1.71 -1.79 10.02
C CYS A 6 -2.74 -0.73 10.45
N ASN A 7 -2.68 -0.22 11.68
CA ASN A 7 -3.61 0.82 12.13
C ASN A 7 -3.36 2.14 11.43
N TRP A 8 -2.08 2.47 11.19
CA TRP A 8 -1.66 3.77 10.66
C TRP A 8 -1.08 3.70 9.24
N VAL A 9 -0.72 2.52 8.73
CA VAL A 9 -0.33 2.31 7.32
C VAL A 9 -1.56 1.92 6.48
N LYS A 10 -1.73 2.57 5.32
CA LYS A 10 -2.83 2.33 4.37
C LYS A 10 -2.29 2.12 2.95
N PRO A 11 -3.05 1.46 2.06
CA PRO A 11 -2.68 1.36 0.65
C PRO A 11 -2.57 2.74 0.02
N ILE A 12 -1.58 2.89 -0.85
CA ILE A 12 -1.41 4.07 -1.68
C ILE A 12 -2.30 3.90 -2.92
N LEU A 13 -3.36 4.70 -2.99
CA LEU A 13 -4.27 4.75 -4.13
C LEU A 13 -3.83 5.86 -5.08
N VAL A 14 -3.72 5.52 -6.36
CA VAL A 14 -3.30 6.43 -7.43
C VAL A 14 -4.32 6.40 -8.55
N THR A 15 -4.49 7.52 -9.26
CA THR A 15 -5.34 7.59 -10.45
C THR A 15 -4.56 7.24 -11.71
N GLU A 16 -5.26 7.04 -12.82
CA GLU A 16 -4.60 6.76 -14.12
C GLU A 16 -3.67 7.89 -14.56
N ALA A 17 -4.06 9.15 -14.34
CA ALA A 17 -3.23 10.32 -14.65
C ALA A 17 -1.94 10.36 -13.81
N ASP A 18 -2.00 9.94 -12.54
CA ASP A 18 -0.82 9.83 -11.69
C ASP A 18 0.12 8.71 -12.18
N ILE A 19 -0.44 7.57 -12.60
CA ILE A 19 0.35 6.46 -13.16
C ILE A 19 1.06 6.89 -14.43
N LEU A 20 0.46 7.71 -15.29
CA LEU A 20 1.09 8.16 -16.53
C LEU A 20 2.20 9.19 -16.29
N SER A 21 2.08 10.02 -15.24
CA SER A 21 3.05 11.07 -14.90
C SER A 21 4.19 10.61 -13.98
N MET A 22 4.04 9.48 -13.28
CA MET A 22 5.08 8.94 -12.39
C MET A 22 6.21 8.20 -13.11
N ASP A 23 7.38 8.19 -12.48
CA ASP A 23 8.53 7.37 -12.87
C ASP A 23 8.30 5.87 -12.60
N GLU A 24 8.93 4.99 -13.39
CA GLU A 24 8.77 3.55 -13.27
C GLU A 24 9.20 2.99 -11.90
N ARG A 25 10.20 3.61 -11.25
CA ARG A 25 10.71 3.15 -9.95
C ARG A 25 9.67 3.41 -8.86
N THR A 26 9.04 4.57 -8.89
CA THR A 26 7.97 4.95 -7.96
C THR A 26 6.76 4.03 -8.13
N LYS A 27 6.36 3.70 -9.36
CA LYS A 27 5.29 2.73 -9.63
C LYS A 27 5.58 1.36 -9.02
N ARG A 28 6.81 0.85 -9.21
CA ARG A 28 7.22 -0.44 -8.63
C ARG A 28 7.25 -0.42 -7.11
N ALA A 29 7.70 0.69 -6.52
CA ALA A 29 7.72 0.87 -5.06
C ALA A 29 6.29 0.89 -4.48
N ILE A 30 5.38 1.66 -5.08
CA ILE A 30 3.96 1.72 -4.69
C ILE A 30 3.31 0.34 -4.81
N LEU A 31 3.55 -0.36 -5.93
CA LEU A 31 3.00 -1.70 -6.14
C LEU A 31 3.48 -2.69 -5.08
N THR A 32 4.76 -2.64 -4.74
CA THR A 32 5.37 -3.52 -3.73
C THR A 32 4.79 -3.19 -2.35
N HIS A 33 4.71 -1.91 -2.00
CA HIS A 33 4.10 -1.45 -0.75
C HIS A 33 2.66 -1.96 -0.60
N ASN A 34 1.81 -1.77 -1.62
CA ASN A 34 0.41 -2.19 -1.58
C ASN A 34 0.26 -3.71 -1.47
N LYS A 35 1.11 -4.49 -2.14
CA LYS A 35 1.12 -5.95 -2.01
C LYS A 35 1.52 -6.40 -0.61
N THR A 36 2.58 -5.80 -0.06
CA THR A 36 3.03 -6.08 1.31
C THR A 36 1.96 -5.71 2.32
N TRP A 37 1.35 -4.53 2.21
CA TRP A 37 0.24 -4.14 3.05
C TRP A 37 -0.91 -5.15 2.96
N LYS A 38 -1.29 -5.57 1.75
CA LYS A 38 -2.36 -6.55 1.57
C LYS A 38 -2.04 -7.89 2.24
N SER A 39 -0.81 -8.39 2.11
CA SER A 39 -0.42 -9.67 2.72
C SER A 39 -0.31 -9.62 4.26
N ASN A 40 -0.03 -8.45 4.84
CA ASN A 40 0.22 -8.31 6.28
C ASN A 40 -0.97 -7.75 7.05
N CYS A 41 -1.80 -6.91 6.41
CA CYS A 41 -2.83 -6.11 7.07
C CYS A 41 -4.26 -6.43 6.61
N ASP A 42 -4.48 -6.91 5.38
CA ASP A 42 -5.82 -7.33 4.91
C ASP A 42 -6.26 -8.63 5.62
N THR A 43 -5.29 -9.49 5.93
CA THR A 43 -5.46 -10.71 6.75
C THR A 43 -5.75 -10.43 8.22
N GLU A 44 -5.24 -9.33 8.78
CA GLU A 44 -5.52 -8.90 10.16
C GLU A 44 -6.86 -8.16 10.28
N ALA A 45 -7.35 -7.52 9.20
CA ALA A 45 -8.65 -6.84 9.18
C ALA A 45 -9.85 -7.83 9.11
N ALA A 46 -9.61 -9.08 8.70
CA ALA A 46 -10.60 -10.13 8.59
C ALA A 46 -10.72 -11.03 9.84
N LYS A 47 -10.03 -10.70 10.93
CA LYS A 47 -10.04 -11.43 12.20
C LYS A 47 -10.62 -10.57 13.32
#